data_AF-A0A660KVC2-F1
#
_entry.id   AF-A0A660KVC2-F1
#
_cell.length_a   1.000
_cell.length_b   1.000
_cell.length_c   1.000
_cell.angle_alpha   90.00
_cell.angle_beta   90.00
_cell.angle_gamma   90.00
#
_symmetry.space_group_name_H-M   'P 1'
#
loop_
_entity.id
_entity.type
_entity.pdbx_description
1 polymer ?
#
loop_
_entity_poly.entity_id
_entity_poly.type
_entity_poly.pdbx_seq_one_letter_code
_entity_poly.pdbx_strand_id
1 'polypeptide(L)'
;MSEDPYRMYIVVRRGAFTSLDAGGRMVGLAAVRAVRQFDMPAEWLARAGKVVLRARQPSQFARLLEEPHAVGGDGVIALPPRRRSERSETLMKIQAMSTELDAPPASASAPVVYAVNPHVTMSTGKTLAQIAHAAVMADQLGLDVTHARVVVPRDWERLDGCVAEVRDAGLTEVPPGTVTVRVLESKPMRAFASDNYAPILPEALEAINAANVGHAVSYGADEWTDRLRDRSAEVFGTRDIFPVFNGTGANVVGLRAMLRPWQGVICAETAHLNVDEGGAPEVMGAIKLLTVPTPDGKLTPSLVDTRVTRIGDEHAVQPGVVSVTQSTELGTLYTVEELRALADHAHAHGMLFHIDGSRLANAAASLDVDLRAITTDVGADVVSVGGTKIGLLAAEAVLVLNPELAPSLLYLRKQSMQLASKMRFVSAQLLALLDGDLWRRSAGNANAMAQRLADGVREHVEVTQPVQANGVFAILPPGAAGELQRSFKFYEWNEATGEVRWMCSWDTTEADVDAFVAAVRDVVAATVQ
;
A
#
# COMPACT_ATOMS: atom_id res chain seq x y z
N MET A 1 13.66 49.72 11.65
CA MET A 1 13.92 48.26 11.87
C MET A 1 15.10 48.15 12.81
N SER A 2 15.09 47.23 13.78
CA SER A 2 16.26 46.96 14.65
C SER A 2 17.51 46.74 13.80
N GLU A 3 18.62 47.41 14.11
CA GLU A 3 19.89 47.26 13.39
C GLU A 3 20.52 45.86 13.58
N ASP A 4 20.07 45.12 14.61
CA ASP A 4 20.58 43.79 14.94
C ASP A 4 19.44 42.80 15.28
N PRO A 5 18.69 42.30 14.27
CA PRO A 5 17.56 41.41 14.48
C PRO A 5 18.01 39.97 14.79
N TYR A 6 17.17 39.24 15.53
CA TYR A 6 17.36 37.79 15.71
C TYR A 6 17.34 37.05 14.37
N ARG A 7 18.30 36.14 14.20
CA ARG A 7 18.38 35.22 13.06
C ARG A 7 18.77 33.83 13.52
N MET A 8 18.08 32.82 12.98
CA MET A 8 18.53 31.43 13.04
C MET A 8 19.66 31.24 12.03
N TYR A 9 20.76 30.64 12.46
CA TYR A 9 21.91 30.36 11.61
C TYR A 9 21.97 28.88 11.30
N ILE A 10 21.90 28.53 10.02
CA ILE A 10 22.02 27.16 9.54
C ILE A 10 23.37 27.05 8.85
N VAL A 11 24.26 26.24 9.38
CA VAL A 11 25.61 26.07 8.86
C VAL A 11 25.70 24.75 8.13
N VAL A 12 26.13 24.79 6.87
CA VAL A 12 26.32 23.62 6.02
C VAL A 12 27.81 23.36 5.81
N ARG A 13 28.23 22.11 5.94
CA ARG A 13 29.59 21.66 5.63
C ARG A 13 29.77 21.64 4.13
N ARG A 14 30.91 22.11 3.64
CA ARG A 14 31.27 21.96 2.22
C ARG A 14 31.18 20.49 1.80
N GLY A 15 30.46 20.21 0.72
CA GLY A 15 30.27 18.87 0.19
C GLY A 15 29.27 18.00 0.95
N ALA A 16 28.47 18.56 1.87
CA ALA A 16 27.40 17.81 2.54
C ALA A 16 26.30 17.34 1.55
N PHE A 17 26.10 18.08 0.46
CA PHE A 17 25.16 17.78 -0.61
C PHE A 17 25.60 18.50 -1.90
N THR A 18 25.14 18.01 -3.05
CA THR A 18 25.43 18.58 -4.38
C THR A 18 24.21 19.19 -5.06
N SER A 19 22.99 18.81 -4.65
CA SER A 19 21.74 19.30 -5.24
C SER A 19 20.92 20.17 -4.29
N LEU A 20 20.10 21.06 -4.85
CA LEU A 20 19.19 21.90 -4.08
C LEU A 20 18.11 21.07 -3.37
N ASP A 21 17.70 19.94 -3.95
CA ASP A 21 16.75 18.98 -3.34
C ASP A 21 17.30 18.36 -2.05
N ALA A 22 18.50 17.77 -2.11
CA ALA A 22 19.14 17.22 -0.92
C ALA A 22 19.44 18.32 0.12
N GLY A 23 19.98 19.46 -0.33
CA GLY A 23 20.31 20.57 0.54
C GLY A 23 19.09 21.16 1.25
N GLY A 24 18.00 21.39 0.51
CA GLY A 24 16.76 21.95 1.05
C GLY A 24 16.10 21.03 2.07
N ARG A 25 16.06 19.71 1.81
CA ARG A 25 15.57 18.72 2.79
C ARG A 25 16.38 18.76 4.09
N MET A 26 17.71 18.69 3.99
CA MET A 26 18.58 18.66 5.18
C MET A 26 18.52 19.97 5.98
N VAL A 27 18.52 21.11 5.29
CA VAL A 27 18.40 22.43 5.91
C VAL A 27 17.03 22.64 6.56
N GLY A 28 15.95 22.22 5.91
CA GLY A 28 14.60 22.25 6.45
C GLY A 28 14.46 21.41 7.72
N LEU A 29 14.94 20.16 7.68
CA LEU A 29 14.89 19.25 8.82
C LEU A 29 15.71 19.80 10.02
N ALA A 30 16.89 20.36 9.77
CA ALA A 30 17.69 20.98 10.83
C ALA A 30 16.96 22.18 11.47
N ALA A 31 16.31 23.03 10.66
CA ALA A 31 15.54 24.16 11.16
C ALA A 31 14.35 23.71 12.03
N VAL A 32 13.60 22.70 11.59
CA VAL A 32 12.48 22.12 12.35
C VAL A 32 12.94 21.53 13.67
N ARG A 33 14.02 20.74 13.67
CA ARG A 33 14.60 20.20 14.91
C ARG A 33 15.01 21.30 15.88
N ALA A 34 15.63 22.38 15.39
CA ALA A 34 16.01 23.51 16.23
C ALA A 34 14.80 24.24 16.85
N VAL A 35 13.71 24.43 16.09
CA VAL A 35 12.46 25.02 16.63
C VAL A 35 11.81 24.12 17.68
N ARG A 36 11.83 22.80 17.48
CA ARG A 36 11.27 21.83 18.44
C ARG A 36 12.10 21.69 19.71
N GLN A 37 13.42 21.87 19.61
CA GLN A 37 14.35 21.61 20.72
C GLN A 37 14.60 22.83 21.60
N PHE A 38 14.42 24.05 21.10
CA PHE A 38 14.74 25.27 21.84
C PHE A 38 13.58 26.25 21.92
N ASP A 39 13.54 27.01 23.01
CA ASP A 39 12.63 28.13 23.16
C ASP A 39 13.02 29.26 22.19
N MET A 40 12.10 29.63 21.31
CA MET A 40 12.31 30.68 20.31
C MET A 40 11.96 32.06 20.89
N PRO A 41 12.84 33.09 20.76
CA PRO A 41 12.52 34.43 21.21
C PRO A 41 11.25 34.98 20.56
N ALA A 42 10.36 35.60 21.33
CA ALA A 42 9.11 36.19 20.82
C ALA A 42 9.34 37.20 19.69
N GLU A 43 10.43 37.99 19.76
CA GLU A 43 10.86 38.92 18.71
C GLU A 43 11.21 38.19 17.40
N TRP A 44 11.81 36.99 17.49
CA TRP A 44 12.10 36.18 16.31
C TRP A 44 10.83 35.53 15.76
N LEU A 45 9.94 35.02 16.61
CA LEU A 45 8.67 34.44 16.18
C LEU A 45 7.82 35.45 15.39
N ALA A 46 7.85 36.74 15.78
CA ALA A 46 7.17 37.82 15.07
C ALA A 46 7.73 38.08 13.65
N ARG A 47 9.01 37.76 13.39
CA ARG A 47 9.64 37.90 12.06
C ARG A 47 10.80 36.92 11.88
N ALA A 48 10.45 35.65 11.65
CA ALA A 48 11.37 34.52 11.69
C ALA A 48 12.39 34.50 10.53
N GLY A 49 13.50 35.22 10.69
CA GLY A 49 14.59 35.23 9.70
C GLY A 49 15.59 34.09 9.89
N LYS A 50 16.03 33.50 8.77
CA LYS A 50 17.02 32.41 8.73
C LYS A 50 18.18 32.81 7.81
N VAL A 51 19.40 32.38 8.13
CA VAL A 51 20.60 32.63 7.32
C VAL A 51 21.37 31.33 7.14
N VAL A 52 21.66 30.96 5.89
CA VAL A 52 22.47 29.77 5.57
C VAL A 52 23.92 30.16 5.33
N LEU A 53 24.81 29.59 6.13
CA LEU A 53 26.24 29.83 6.14
C LEU A 53 27.01 28.57 5.72
N ARG A 54 28.22 28.73 5.18
CA ARG A 54 29.04 27.60 4.70
C ARG A 54 30.35 27.45 5.48
N ALA A 55 30.48 26.36 6.22
CA ALA A 55 31.76 25.92 6.80
C ALA A 55 32.65 25.34 5.69
N ARG A 56 33.73 26.04 5.35
CA ARG A 56 34.65 25.66 4.25
C ARG A 56 35.67 24.63 4.67
N GLN A 57 36.03 24.63 5.96
CA GLN A 57 36.99 23.69 6.55
C GLN A 57 36.24 22.74 7.50
N PRO A 58 36.59 21.43 7.53
CA PRO A 58 35.99 20.48 8.47
C PRO A 58 36.10 20.92 9.94
N SER A 59 37.21 21.57 10.31
CA SER A 59 37.45 22.09 11.65
C SER A 59 36.47 23.20 12.07
N GLN A 60 36.00 24.02 11.13
CA GLN A 60 34.97 25.03 11.41
C GLN A 60 33.64 24.38 11.79
N PHE A 61 33.26 23.33 11.06
CA PHE A 61 32.02 22.61 11.29
C PHE A 61 32.07 21.81 12.61
N ALA A 62 33.19 21.15 12.90
CA ALA A 62 33.40 20.43 14.16
C ALA A 62 33.27 21.35 15.38
N ARG A 63 33.90 22.54 15.35
CA ARG A 63 33.80 23.52 16.44
C ARG A 63 32.37 24.06 16.65
N LEU A 64 31.57 24.14 15.60
CA LEU A 64 30.17 24.54 15.72
C LEU A 64 29.27 23.45 16.27
N LEU A 65 29.60 22.17 16.07
CA LEU A 65 28.89 21.05 16.71
C LEU A 65 29.07 21.07 18.23
N GLU A 66 30.21 21.59 18.70
CA GLU A 66 30.51 21.75 20.12
C GLU A 66 29.83 22.99 20.74
N GLU A 67 29.22 23.87 19.93
CA GLU A 67 28.52 25.02 20.49
C GLU A 67 27.27 24.60 21.28
N PRO A 68 27.02 25.22 22.45
CA PRO A 68 25.76 25.06 23.15
C PRO A 68 24.58 25.31 22.21
N HIS A 69 23.62 24.39 22.24
CA HIS A 69 22.41 24.48 21.43
C HIS A 69 22.62 24.32 19.91
N ALA A 70 23.63 23.58 19.47
CA ALA A 70 23.74 23.12 18.08
C ALA A 70 22.86 21.88 17.83
N VAL A 71 22.01 21.93 16.80
CA VAL A 71 21.12 20.81 16.42
C VAL A 71 21.37 20.42 14.98
N GLY A 72 21.83 19.19 14.77
CA GLY A 72 22.13 18.72 13.43
C GLY A 72 23.06 17.51 13.41
N GLY A 73 23.24 16.98 12.21
CA GLY A 73 24.01 15.79 11.88
C GLY A 73 24.24 15.76 10.37
N ASP A 74 25.12 14.88 9.89
CA ASP A 74 25.32 14.63 8.45
C ASP A 74 25.73 15.84 7.60
N GLY A 75 26.39 16.84 8.22
CA GLY A 75 26.93 18.00 7.51
C GLY A 75 26.03 19.24 7.49
N VAL A 76 24.92 19.26 8.24
CA VAL A 76 24.11 20.46 8.49
C VAL A 76 23.85 20.66 9.97
N ILE A 77 23.96 21.91 10.45
CA ILE A 77 23.68 22.32 11.83
C ILE A 77 22.75 23.52 11.81
N ALA A 78 21.75 23.56 12.67
CA ALA A 78 20.98 24.76 12.98
C ALA A 78 21.30 25.22 14.41
N LEU A 79 21.58 26.52 14.55
CA LEU A 79 21.77 27.22 15.82
C LEU A 79 20.51 28.02 16.15
N PRO A 80 20.10 28.14 17.44
CA PRO A 80 18.93 28.92 17.82
C PRO A 80 19.06 30.38 17.40
N PRO A 81 17.94 31.09 17.24
CA PRO A 81 17.95 32.51 16.90
C PRO A 81 18.82 33.31 17.86
N ARG A 82 19.79 34.04 17.31
CA ARG A 82 20.65 34.96 18.06
C ARG A 82 20.95 36.21 17.24
N ARG A 83 21.25 37.31 17.92
CA ARG A 83 21.65 38.57 17.29
C ARG A 83 23.04 38.43 16.67
N ARG A 84 23.39 39.32 15.75
CA ARG A 84 24.72 39.35 15.12
C ARG A 84 25.81 39.65 16.16
N SER A 85 25.53 40.51 17.13
CA SER A 85 26.41 40.82 18.26
C SER A 85 26.65 39.63 19.20
N GLU A 86 25.75 38.64 19.22
CA GLU A 86 25.80 37.45 20.08
C GLU A 86 26.48 36.24 19.41
N ARG A 87 27.05 36.42 18.21
CA ARG A 87 27.71 35.32 17.49
C ARG A 87 29.04 34.96 18.16
N SER A 88 29.32 33.66 18.23
CA SER A 88 30.64 33.17 18.62
C SER A 88 31.71 33.63 17.63
N GLU A 89 32.97 33.64 18.08
CA GLU A 89 34.11 33.95 17.21
C GLU A 89 34.19 33.00 15.99
N THR A 90 33.81 31.73 16.19
CA THR A 90 33.75 30.73 15.12
C THR A 90 32.68 31.10 14.09
N LEU A 91 31.46 31.41 14.53
CA LEU A 91 30.34 31.75 13.65
C LEU A 91 30.56 33.07 12.90
N MET A 92 31.23 34.07 13.53
CA MET A 92 31.59 35.33 12.88
C MET A 92 32.53 35.14 11.67
N LYS A 93 33.37 34.10 11.68
CA LYS A 93 34.33 33.78 10.60
C LYS A 93 33.69 33.02 9.44
N ILE A 94 32.45 32.58 9.56
CA ILE A 94 31.76 31.78 8.54
C ILE A 94 30.94 32.70 7.64
N GLN A 95 31.09 32.50 6.34
CA GLN A 95 30.46 33.33 5.32
C GLN A 95 29.15 32.71 4.81
N ALA A 96 28.30 33.55 4.23
CA ALA A 96 27.09 33.12 3.54
C ALA A 96 27.42 32.10 2.43
N MET A 97 26.50 31.16 2.23
CA MET A 97 26.64 30.17 1.17
C MET A 97 26.34 30.81 -0.19
N SER A 98 27.29 30.66 -1.12
CA SER A 98 27.20 31.14 -2.51
C SER A 98 27.53 30.06 -3.55
N THR A 99 27.55 28.78 -3.14
CA THR A 99 27.89 27.67 -4.03
C THR A 99 26.67 27.28 -4.84
N GLU A 100 26.78 27.24 -6.16
CA GLU A 100 25.75 26.68 -7.00
C GLU A 100 25.56 25.20 -6.70
N LEU A 101 24.31 24.74 -6.76
CA LEU A 101 23.91 23.36 -6.56
C LEU A 101 23.18 22.89 -7.81
N ASP A 102 23.18 21.59 -8.04
CA ASP A 102 22.41 20.98 -9.10
C ASP A 102 20.93 21.35 -8.94
N ALA A 103 20.29 21.71 -10.05
CA ALA A 103 18.89 22.09 -10.07
C ALA A 103 17.99 20.94 -9.55
N PRO A 104 16.94 21.25 -8.79
CA PRO A 104 15.98 20.24 -8.37
C PRO A 104 15.13 19.78 -9.58
N PRO A 105 14.46 18.62 -9.48
CA PRO A 105 13.55 18.18 -10.53
C PRO A 105 12.33 19.11 -10.68
N ALA A 106 11.67 19.04 -11.83
CA ALA A 106 10.45 19.80 -12.08
C ALA A 106 9.24 19.31 -11.26
N SER A 107 9.25 18.04 -10.86
CA SER A 107 8.24 17.43 -10.00
C SER A 107 8.87 16.28 -9.21
N ALA A 108 8.28 15.94 -8.07
CA ALA A 108 8.67 14.81 -7.25
C ALA A 108 7.45 14.33 -6.46
N SER A 109 7.34 13.02 -6.24
CA SER A 109 6.36 12.45 -5.30
C SER A 109 6.96 12.44 -3.89
N ALA A 110 6.29 13.10 -2.95
CA ALA A 110 6.60 13.10 -1.53
C ALA A 110 5.40 13.62 -0.73
N PRO A 111 5.24 13.21 0.55
CA PRO A 111 4.16 13.73 1.41
C PRO A 111 4.15 15.26 1.50
N VAL A 112 5.35 15.86 1.54
CA VAL A 112 5.56 17.31 1.52
C VAL A 112 6.50 17.67 0.38
N VAL A 113 6.13 18.66 -0.41
CA VAL A 113 6.96 19.21 -1.48
C VAL A 113 7.14 20.70 -1.29
N TYR A 114 8.39 21.16 -1.26
CA TYR A 114 8.75 22.57 -1.29
C TYR A 114 8.94 23.00 -2.74
N ALA A 115 7.91 23.62 -3.33
CA ALA A 115 7.97 24.15 -4.68
C ALA A 115 8.62 25.54 -4.65
N VAL A 116 9.80 25.67 -5.22
CA VAL A 116 10.52 26.95 -5.34
C VAL A 116 10.03 27.68 -6.58
N ASN A 117 9.68 28.96 -6.42
CA ASN A 117 9.13 29.76 -7.50
C ASN A 117 10.15 29.89 -8.66
N PRO A 118 9.84 29.40 -9.88
CA PRO A 118 10.76 29.45 -11.02
C PRO A 118 10.95 30.87 -11.57
N HIS A 119 10.07 31.82 -11.22
CA HIS A 119 10.10 33.19 -11.71
C HIS A 119 10.98 34.13 -10.87
N VAL A 120 11.62 33.62 -9.81
CA VAL A 120 12.47 34.41 -8.93
C VAL A 120 13.89 33.83 -8.87
N THR A 121 14.88 34.72 -8.95
CA THR A 121 16.29 34.35 -8.84
C THR A 121 16.82 34.80 -7.48
N MET A 122 17.33 33.84 -6.70
CA MET A 122 17.96 34.09 -5.40
C MET A 122 19.29 33.32 -5.33
N SER A 123 20.23 33.81 -4.51
CA SER A 123 21.42 33.01 -4.20
C SER A 123 21.04 31.70 -3.51
N THR A 124 21.83 30.65 -3.71
CA THR A 124 21.57 29.32 -3.13
C THR A 124 21.35 29.35 -1.62
N GLY A 125 22.16 30.12 -0.87
CA GLY A 125 21.98 30.26 0.57
C GLY A 125 20.63 30.87 0.96
N LYS A 126 20.11 31.81 0.16
CA LYS A 126 18.80 32.42 0.37
C LYS A 126 17.67 31.48 -0.01
N THR A 127 17.79 30.76 -1.13
CA THR A 127 16.82 29.72 -1.50
C THR A 127 16.69 28.66 -0.41
N LEU A 128 17.82 28.17 0.11
CA LEU A 128 17.84 27.23 1.24
C LEU A 128 17.22 27.83 2.51
N ALA A 129 17.42 29.13 2.79
CA ALA A 129 16.78 29.80 3.93
C ALA A 129 15.26 29.89 3.78
N GLN A 130 14.75 30.14 2.57
CA GLN A 130 13.30 30.16 2.30
C GLN A 130 12.70 28.75 2.40
N ILE A 131 13.40 27.71 1.90
CA ILE A 131 13.00 26.30 2.09
C ILE A 131 12.99 25.94 3.58
N ALA A 132 13.99 26.38 4.35
CA ALA A 132 14.01 26.19 5.80
C ALA A 132 12.80 26.83 6.50
N HIS A 133 12.35 27.97 5.98
CA HIS A 133 11.16 28.62 6.50
C HIS A 133 9.89 27.85 6.14
N ALA A 134 9.78 27.36 4.90
CA ALA A 134 8.70 26.51 4.44
C ALA A 134 8.58 25.24 5.29
N ALA A 135 9.71 24.61 5.64
CA ALA A 135 9.75 23.43 6.49
C ALA A 135 9.19 23.69 7.90
N VAL A 136 9.54 24.83 8.52
CA VAL A 136 8.98 25.22 9.83
C VAL A 136 7.48 25.48 9.73
N MET A 137 6.99 26.09 8.65
CA MET A 137 5.55 26.28 8.45
C MET A 137 4.82 24.95 8.25
N ALA A 138 5.39 24.03 7.46
CA ALA A 138 4.85 22.69 7.27
C ALA A 138 4.75 21.91 8.60
N ASP A 139 5.78 22.00 9.44
CA ASP A 139 5.80 21.39 10.77
C ASP A 139 4.71 21.94 11.70
N GLN A 140 4.46 23.26 11.65
CA GLN A 140 3.40 23.92 12.41
C GLN A 140 1.99 23.50 11.96
N LEU A 141 1.85 23.06 10.71
CA LEU A 141 0.62 22.46 10.18
C LEU A 141 0.48 20.96 10.52
N GLY A 142 1.47 20.37 11.20
CA GLY A 142 1.47 18.95 11.58
C GLY A 142 1.98 18.00 10.50
N LEU A 143 2.62 18.51 9.44
CA LEU A 143 3.11 17.68 8.33
C LEU A 143 4.46 17.02 8.65
N ASP A 144 4.65 15.77 8.21
CA ASP A 144 5.96 15.09 8.30
C ASP A 144 6.92 15.61 7.22
N VAL A 145 7.86 16.45 7.65
CA VAL A 145 8.89 17.04 6.78
C VAL A 145 10.09 16.13 6.53
N THR A 146 10.16 14.95 7.18
CA THR A 146 11.34 14.06 7.15
C THR A 146 11.65 13.57 5.74
N HIS A 147 10.59 13.31 4.96
CA HIS A 147 10.66 12.80 3.60
C HIS A 147 10.37 13.87 2.53
N ALA A 148 10.46 15.15 2.89
CA ALA A 148 10.13 16.23 1.98
C ALA A 148 11.09 16.32 0.78
N ARG A 149 10.57 16.80 -0.36
CA ARG A 149 11.33 17.02 -1.60
C ARG A 149 11.28 18.48 -2.02
N VAL A 150 12.32 18.95 -2.70
CA VAL A 150 12.32 20.29 -3.32
C VAL A 150 12.15 20.14 -4.82
N VAL A 151 11.30 20.96 -5.41
CA VAL A 151 11.06 21.01 -6.86
C VAL A 151 11.09 22.45 -7.36
N VAL A 152 11.38 22.62 -8.64
CA VAL A 152 11.17 23.89 -9.37
C VAL A 152 10.17 23.61 -10.48
N PRO A 153 8.87 23.81 -10.25
CA PRO A 153 7.83 23.38 -11.17
C PRO A 153 7.82 24.22 -12.45
N ARG A 154 7.33 23.62 -13.54
CA ARG A 154 7.14 24.33 -14.81
C ARG A 154 5.88 25.20 -14.80
N ASP A 155 4.81 24.71 -14.20
CA ASP A 155 3.52 25.40 -14.10
C ASP A 155 3.32 25.86 -12.65
N TRP A 156 3.86 27.03 -12.33
CA TRP A 156 3.80 27.60 -10.98
C TRP A 156 2.38 27.96 -10.56
N GLU A 157 1.55 28.41 -11.50
CA GLU A 157 0.21 28.94 -11.20
C GLU A 157 -0.84 27.85 -10.96
N ARG A 158 -0.59 26.61 -11.42
CA ARG A 158 -1.52 25.47 -11.30
C ARG A 158 -1.01 24.38 -10.36
N LEU A 159 -0.35 24.79 -9.27
CA LEU A 159 0.11 23.85 -8.25
C LEU A 159 -1.05 23.46 -7.33
N ASP A 160 -1.47 22.20 -7.42
CA ASP A 160 -2.44 21.59 -6.51
C ASP A 160 -1.80 21.30 -5.13
N GLY A 161 -2.65 21.22 -4.10
CA GLY A 161 -2.22 20.83 -2.76
C GLY A 161 -1.40 21.89 -2.01
N CYS A 162 -1.40 23.15 -2.43
CA CYS A 162 -0.73 24.23 -1.72
C CYS A 162 -1.41 24.51 -0.36
N VAL A 163 -0.69 24.27 0.73
CA VAL A 163 -1.18 24.44 2.11
C VAL A 163 -0.50 25.60 2.86
N ALA A 164 0.63 26.09 2.35
CA ALA A 164 1.31 27.27 2.89
C ALA A 164 2.18 27.98 1.85
N GLU A 165 2.39 29.30 2.02
CA GLU A 165 3.23 30.12 1.15
C GLU A 165 4.27 30.89 1.97
N VAL A 166 5.54 30.79 1.56
CA VAL A 166 6.61 31.61 2.08
C VAL A 166 6.71 32.90 1.28
N ARG A 167 6.44 34.03 1.93
CA ARG A 167 6.56 35.38 1.36
C ARG A 167 7.82 36.06 1.87
N ASP A 168 8.62 36.62 0.97
CA ASP A 168 9.84 37.31 1.36
C ASP A 168 9.53 38.54 2.22
N ALA A 169 10.16 38.65 3.38
CA ALA A 169 9.95 39.76 4.30
C ALA A 169 10.98 40.89 4.12
N GLY A 170 11.53 41.07 2.92
CA GLY A 170 12.68 41.96 2.65
C GLY A 170 14.00 41.38 3.13
N LEU A 171 14.18 40.07 3.04
CA LEU A 171 15.36 39.35 3.53
C LEU A 171 16.27 38.84 2.40
N THR A 172 15.80 38.96 1.16
CA THR A 172 16.50 38.51 -0.05
C THR A 172 16.61 39.62 -1.08
N GLU A 173 17.08 39.29 -2.30
CA GLU A 173 17.12 40.24 -3.42
C GLU A 173 15.75 40.48 -4.06
N VAL A 174 14.73 39.68 -3.73
CA VAL A 174 13.39 39.81 -4.34
C VAL A 174 12.55 40.86 -3.60
N PRO A 175 11.54 41.46 -4.28
CA PRO A 175 10.64 42.41 -3.62
C PRO A 175 9.95 41.80 -2.38
N PRO A 176 9.81 42.57 -1.28
CA PRO A 176 9.02 42.12 -0.14
C PRO A 176 7.60 41.76 -0.55
N GLY A 177 7.07 40.66 -0.02
CA GLY A 177 5.75 40.12 -0.35
C GLY A 177 5.72 39.08 -1.48
N THR A 178 6.82 38.94 -2.24
CA THR A 178 6.96 37.92 -3.29
C THR A 178 6.91 36.52 -2.67
N VAL A 179 6.06 35.64 -3.23
CA VAL A 179 6.02 34.21 -2.86
C VAL A 179 7.25 33.53 -3.44
N THR A 180 8.09 32.98 -2.57
CA THR A 180 9.36 32.35 -2.96
C THR A 180 9.30 30.83 -2.92
N VAL A 181 8.52 30.26 -2.00
CA VAL A 181 8.31 28.82 -1.85
C VAL A 181 6.86 28.54 -1.51
N ARG A 182 6.25 27.55 -2.16
CA ARG A 182 4.95 26.95 -1.78
C ARG A 182 5.19 25.61 -1.11
N VAL A 183 4.50 25.37 -0.01
CA VAL A 183 4.43 24.05 0.64
C VAL A 183 3.24 23.33 0.02
N LEU A 184 3.52 22.24 -0.67
CA LEU A 184 2.50 21.35 -1.22
C LEU A 184 2.41 20.12 -0.33
N GLU A 185 1.20 19.75 0.06
CA GLU A 185 0.90 18.47 0.69
C GLU A 185 0.39 17.52 -0.41
N SER A 186 1.13 16.42 -0.63
CA SER A 186 0.60 15.34 -1.44
C SER A 186 -0.29 14.50 -0.56
N LYS A 187 -1.61 14.60 -0.74
CA LYS A 187 -2.50 13.58 -0.20
C LYS A 187 -2.20 12.27 -0.93
N PRO A 188 -1.98 11.15 -0.22
CA PRO A 188 -1.84 9.86 -0.87
C PRO A 188 -3.12 9.59 -1.68
N MET A 189 -2.97 8.95 -2.84
CA MET A 189 -4.11 8.51 -3.64
C MET A 189 -4.98 7.59 -2.78
N ARG A 190 -6.24 7.96 -2.59
CA ARG A 190 -7.27 7.11 -1.98
C ARG A 190 -8.19 6.63 -3.09
N ALA A 191 -8.30 5.32 -3.23
CA ALA A 191 -8.93 4.67 -4.38
C ALA A 191 -9.81 3.52 -3.90
N PHE A 192 -10.85 3.24 -4.68
CA PHE A 192 -11.76 2.11 -4.49
C PHE A 192 -11.61 1.08 -5.62
N ALA A 193 -10.43 1.00 -6.25
CA ALA A 193 -10.18 0.16 -7.42
C ALA A 193 -9.88 -1.29 -7.06
N SER A 194 -8.93 -1.49 -6.16
CA SER A 194 -8.53 -2.80 -5.68
C SER A 194 -7.81 -2.66 -4.35
N ASP A 195 -8.07 -3.61 -3.47
CA ASP A 195 -7.29 -3.90 -2.27
C ASP A 195 -5.80 -4.21 -2.55
N ASN A 196 -5.42 -4.57 -3.78
CA ASN A 196 -4.01 -4.68 -4.19
C ASN A 196 -3.26 -3.33 -4.23
N TYR A 197 -3.98 -2.20 -4.14
CA TYR A 197 -3.36 -0.86 -4.12
C TYR A 197 -2.98 -0.42 -2.71
N ALA A 198 -3.44 -1.15 -1.70
CA ALA A 198 -3.19 -0.86 -0.31
C ALA A 198 -1.69 -0.97 0.01
N PRO A 199 -1.20 -0.19 0.99
CA PRO A 199 0.15 -0.33 1.48
C PRO A 199 0.36 -1.64 2.25
N ILE A 200 1.62 -1.93 2.58
CA ILE A 200 1.99 -3.05 3.46
C ILE A 200 1.58 -2.70 4.89
N LEU A 201 1.00 -3.66 5.61
CA LEU A 201 0.77 -3.56 7.06
C LEU A 201 2.09 -3.28 7.79
N PRO A 202 2.12 -2.37 8.78
CA PRO A 202 3.31 -2.11 9.58
C PRO A 202 3.91 -3.37 10.20
N GLU A 203 3.07 -4.25 10.76
CA GLU A 203 3.49 -5.51 11.37
C GLU A 203 4.19 -6.45 10.37
N ALA A 204 3.72 -6.49 9.12
CA ALA A 204 4.35 -7.27 8.06
C ALA A 204 5.70 -6.67 7.62
N LEU A 205 5.80 -5.34 7.56
CA LEU A 205 7.05 -4.65 7.25
C LEU A 205 8.09 -4.84 8.37
N GLU A 206 7.67 -4.81 9.63
CA GLU A 206 8.49 -5.13 10.78
C GLU A 206 8.99 -6.57 10.75
N ALA A 207 8.13 -7.53 10.40
CA ALA A 207 8.51 -8.93 10.25
C ALA A 207 9.56 -9.15 9.14
N ILE A 208 9.42 -8.45 8.00
CA ILE A 208 10.44 -8.45 6.93
C ILE A 208 11.77 -7.91 7.45
N ASN A 209 11.74 -6.77 8.17
CA ASN A 209 12.94 -6.16 8.71
C ASN A 209 13.62 -7.06 9.76
N ALA A 210 12.85 -7.71 10.62
CA ALA A 210 13.36 -8.69 11.58
C ALA A 210 14.03 -9.90 10.89
N ALA A 211 13.48 -10.35 9.77
CA ALA A 211 14.08 -11.41 8.94
C ALA A 211 15.30 -10.96 8.13
N ASN A 212 15.65 -9.67 8.14
CA ASN A 212 16.74 -9.10 7.34
C ASN A 212 18.10 -9.07 8.06
N VAL A 213 18.26 -9.81 9.15
CA VAL A 213 19.51 -9.91 9.90
C VAL A 213 20.23 -11.23 9.58
N GLY A 214 21.51 -11.15 9.23
CA GLY A 214 22.36 -12.32 9.00
C GLY A 214 21.94 -13.19 7.80
N HIS A 215 22.53 -14.39 7.75
CA HIS A 215 22.30 -15.39 6.71
C HIS A 215 21.30 -16.45 7.17
N ALA A 216 20.52 -16.99 6.23
CA ALA A 216 19.63 -18.13 6.45
C ALA A 216 19.75 -19.09 5.25
N VAL A 217 19.45 -20.37 5.48
CA VAL A 217 19.43 -21.39 4.42
C VAL A 217 18.32 -21.04 3.41
N SER A 218 18.58 -21.26 2.12
CA SER A 218 17.66 -20.90 1.05
C SER A 218 16.48 -21.86 0.91
N TYR A 219 15.52 -21.49 0.05
CA TYR A 219 14.47 -22.36 -0.48
C TYR A 219 13.53 -22.98 0.59
N GLY A 220 13.39 -22.34 1.76
CA GLY A 220 12.42 -22.74 2.79
C GLY A 220 12.96 -23.70 3.86
N ALA A 221 14.27 -23.95 3.86
CA ALA A 221 14.97 -24.67 4.93
C ALA A 221 15.45 -23.73 6.06
N ASP A 222 14.83 -22.56 6.18
CA ASP A 222 15.09 -21.55 7.21
C ASP A 222 14.09 -21.61 8.39
N GLU A 223 14.47 -21.01 9.52
CA GLU A 223 13.69 -21.01 10.76
C GLU A 223 12.34 -20.27 10.64
N TRP A 224 12.24 -19.22 9.82
CA TRP A 224 10.98 -18.50 9.61
C TRP A 224 9.95 -19.37 8.91
N THR A 225 10.40 -20.12 7.90
CA THR A 225 9.56 -21.08 7.20
C THR A 225 9.15 -22.23 8.12
N ASP A 226 10.03 -22.69 9.02
CA ASP A 226 9.64 -23.72 9.98
C ASP A 226 8.61 -23.24 11.01
N ARG A 227 8.80 -22.03 11.54
CA ARG A 227 7.81 -21.38 12.41
C ARG A 227 6.47 -21.14 11.73
N LEU A 228 6.47 -20.81 10.43
CA LEU A 228 5.23 -20.72 9.66
C LEU A 228 4.53 -22.09 9.57
N ARG A 229 5.28 -23.18 9.38
CA ARG A 229 4.71 -24.54 9.39
C ARG A 229 4.11 -24.90 10.75
N ASP A 230 4.77 -24.54 11.84
CA ASP A 230 4.23 -24.71 13.20
C ASP A 230 2.93 -23.92 13.37
N ARG A 231 2.93 -22.65 12.98
CA ARG A 231 1.75 -21.79 13.09
C ARG A 231 0.61 -22.28 12.21
N SER A 232 0.90 -22.80 11.03
CA SER A 232 -0.10 -23.45 10.17
C SER A 232 -0.72 -24.68 10.84
N ALA A 233 0.05 -25.47 11.59
CA ALA A 233 -0.51 -26.60 12.32
C ALA A 233 -1.49 -26.16 13.40
N GLU A 234 -1.21 -25.03 14.07
CA GLU A 234 -2.12 -24.45 15.07
C GLU A 234 -3.39 -23.88 14.43
N VAL A 235 -3.25 -23.14 13.33
CA VAL A 235 -4.38 -22.41 12.69
C VAL A 235 -5.23 -23.33 11.83
N PHE A 236 -4.62 -24.22 11.05
CA PHE A 236 -5.30 -25.04 10.05
C PHE A 236 -5.25 -26.54 10.36
N GLY A 237 -4.48 -26.97 11.35
CA GLY A 237 -4.34 -28.40 11.67
C GLY A 237 -3.31 -29.17 10.83
N THR A 238 -2.53 -28.48 9.98
CA THR A 238 -1.46 -29.12 9.18
C THR A 238 -0.20 -28.25 9.09
N ARG A 239 0.97 -28.89 9.00
CA ARG A 239 2.25 -28.23 8.72
C ARG A 239 2.50 -27.99 7.23
N ASP A 240 1.67 -28.55 6.35
CA ASP A 240 1.87 -28.54 4.90
C ASP A 240 1.41 -27.23 4.26
N ILE A 241 2.11 -26.15 4.62
CA ILE A 241 1.94 -24.82 4.05
C ILE A 241 3.17 -24.44 3.22
N PHE A 242 2.94 -24.02 1.98
CA PHE A 242 4.00 -23.75 1.03
C PHE A 242 3.92 -22.32 0.50
N PRO A 243 4.82 -21.40 0.94
CA PRO A 243 4.77 -20.01 0.50
C PRO A 243 5.04 -19.83 -1.00
N VAL A 244 4.30 -18.94 -1.64
CA VAL A 244 4.45 -18.57 -3.07
C VAL A 244 4.31 -17.05 -3.24
N PHE A 245 4.53 -16.55 -4.44
CA PHE A 245 4.67 -15.10 -4.66
C PHE A 245 3.35 -14.36 -4.85
N ASN A 246 2.35 -15.02 -5.44
CA ASN A 246 1.08 -14.40 -5.81
C ASN A 246 -0.06 -15.43 -5.92
N GLY A 247 -1.30 -14.95 -6.00
CA GLY A 247 -2.51 -15.78 -5.96
C GLY A 247 -2.61 -16.72 -7.17
N THR A 248 -2.33 -16.22 -8.37
CA THR A 248 -2.24 -17.03 -9.60
C THR A 248 -1.25 -18.19 -9.43
N GLY A 249 -0.08 -17.92 -8.84
CA GLY A 249 0.92 -18.93 -8.54
C GLY A 249 0.41 -19.96 -7.53
N ALA A 250 -0.33 -19.54 -6.50
CA ALA A 250 -0.95 -20.43 -5.53
C ALA A 250 -1.98 -21.36 -6.19
N ASN A 251 -2.93 -20.78 -6.95
CA ASN A 251 -3.97 -21.52 -7.66
C ASN A 251 -3.38 -22.53 -8.63
N VAL A 252 -2.49 -22.11 -9.54
CA VAL A 252 -1.90 -22.99 -10.55
C VAL A 252 -1.08 -24.10 -9.90
N VAL A 253 -0.24 -23.79 -8.90
CA VAL A 253 0.57 -24.81 -8.22
C VAL A 253 -0.30 -25.80 -7.44
N GLY A 254 -1.30 -25.31 -6.72
CA GLY A 254 -2.26 -26.13 -5.97
C GLY A 254 -3.04 -27.08 -6.89
N LEU A 255 -3.68 -26.54 -7.93
CA LEU A 255 -4.46 -27.33 -8.87
C LEU A 255 -3.62 -28.37 -9.63
N ARG A 256 -2.36 -28.05 -9.99
CA ARG A 256 -1.45 -29.03 -10.60
C ARG A 256 -1.11 -30.20 -9.68
N ALA A 257 -1.12 -30.00 -8.36
CA ALA A 257 -0.91 -31.10 -7.41
C ALA A 257 -2.11 -32.05 -7.37
N MET A 258 -3.31 -31.53 -7.64
CA MET A 258 -4.59 -32.24 -7.52
C MET A 258 -4.98 -33.03 -8.79
N LEU A 259 -4.50 -32.60 -9.96
CA LEU A 259 -5.01 -33.08 -11.24
C LEU A 259 -4.10 -34.11 -11.93
N ARG A 260 -4.73 -35.09 -12.57
CA ARG A 260 -4.10 -35.89 -13.62
C ARG A 260 -4.13 -35.14 -14.97
N PRO A 261 -3.25 -35.48 -15.94
CA PRO A 261 -3.15 -34.73 -17.20
C PRO A 261 -4.42 -34.67 -18.07
N TRP A 262 -5.35 -35.60 -17.89
CA TRP A 262 -6.62 -35.65 -18.63
C TRP A 262 -7.80 -35.08 -17.83
N GLN A 263 -7.54 -34.56 -16.62
CA GLN A 263 -8.58 -34.02 -15.76
C GLN A 263 -8.71 -32.49 -15.89
N GLY A 264 -9.90 -31.99 -15.56
CA GLY A 264 -10.22 -30.55 -15.55
C GLY A 264 -10.82 -30.07 -14.23
N VAL A 265 -11.00 -28.75 -14.14
CA VAL A 265 -11.51 -28.06 -12.96
C VAL A 265 -12.90 -27.49 -13.24
N ILE A 266 -13.88 -27.86 -12.43
CA ILE A 266 -15.20 -27.21 -12.43
C ILE A 266 -15.10 -25.94 -11.59
N CYS A 267 -15.50 -24.81 -12.15
CA CYS A 267 -15.43 -23.49 -11.52
C CYS A 267 -16.56 -22.59 -12.01
N ALA A 268 -16.84 -21.50 -11.28
CA ALA A 268 -17.72 -20.44 -11.77
C ALA A 268 -17.15 -19.76 -13.02
N GLU A 269 -18.00 -19.25 -13.92
CA GLU A 269 -17.56 -18.44 -15.05
C GLU A 269 -16.86 -17.15 -14.62
N THR A 270 -17.23 -16.61 -13.47
CA THR A 270 -16.62 -15.41 -12.86
C THR A 270 -15.33 -15.72 -12.11
N ALA A 271 -14.93 -17.00 -11.98
CA ALA A 271 -13.78 -17.38 -11.17
C ALA A 271 -12.50 -16.69 -11.67
N HIS A 272 -11.66 -16.21 -10.75
CA HIS A 272 -10.41 -15.51 -11.07
C HIS A 272 -9.51 -16.35 -12.00
N LEU A 273 -9.42 -17.65 -11.72
CA LEU A 273 -8.69 -18.62 -12.53
C LEU A 273 -9.18 -18.70 -13.99
N ASN A 274 -10.43 -18.34 -14.27
CA ASN A 274 -10.98 -18.28 -15.63
C ASN A 274 -10.82 -16.89 -16.27
N VAL A 275 -10.97 -15.81 -15.50
CA VAL A 275 -11.10 -14.44 -16.04
C VAL A 275 -9.79 -13.64 -15.98
N ASP A 276 -9.05 -13.70 -14.87
CA ASP A 276 -8.05 -12.71 -14.49
C ASP A 276 -6.63 -13.28 -14.30
N GLU A 277 -6.39 -14.54 -14.69
CA GLU A 277 -5.07 -15.19 -14.63
C GLU A 277 -4.34 -15.25 -15.97
N GLY A 278 -4.87 -14.60 -17.01
CA GLY A 278 -4.25 -14.55 -18.33
C GLY A 278 -4.01 -15.93 -18.96
N GLY A 279 -4.87 -16.91 -18.63
CA GLY A 279 -4.74 -18.30 -19.08
C GLY A 279 -3.62 -19.09 -18.39
N ALA A 280 -3.15 -18.66 -17.22
CA ALA A 280 -2.10 -19.36 -16.48
C ALA A 280 -2.48 -20.81 -16.10
N PRO A 281 -3.72 -21.14 -15.68
CA PRO A 281 -4.12 -22.53 -15.46
C PRO A 281 -3.95 -23.41 -16.70
N GLU A 282 -4.33 -22.93 -17.88
CA GLU A 282 -4.20 -23.65 -19.14
C GLU A 282 -2.74 -23.80 -19.57
N VAL A 283 -1.98 -22.71 -19.57
CA VAL A 283 -0.61 -22.69 -20.14
C VAL A 283 0.40 -23.31 -19.20
N MET A 284 0.37 -22.92 -17.93
CA MET A 284 1.34 -23.37 -16.92
C MET A 284 0.87 -24.62 -16.20
N GLY A 285 -0.44 -24.78 -16.05
CA GLY A 285 -1.06 -25.94 -15.41
C GLY A 285 -1.32 -27.12 -16.34
N ALA A 286 -1.45 -26.88 -17.66
CA ALA A 286 -2.05 -27.82 -18.60
C ALA A 286 -3.47 -28.24 -18.18
N ILE A 287 -4.21 -27.31 -17.57
CA ILE A 287 -5.53 -27.54 -16.98
C ILE A 287 -6.60 -27.09 -17.96
N LYS A 288 -7.64 -27.90 -18.16
CA LYS A 288 -8.87 -27.44 -18.82
C LYS A 288 -9.90 -27.01 -17.78
N LEU A 289 -10.45 -25.82 -17.94
CA LEU A 289 -11.54 -25.29 -17.11
C LEU A 289 -12.90 -25.72 -17.66
N LEU A 290 -13.80 -26.11 -16.75
CA LEU A 290 -15.16 -26.55 -16.98
C LEU A 290 -16.10 -25.56 -16.29
N THR A 291 -16.23 -24.37 -16.89
CA THR A 291 -16.90 -23.23 -16.27
C THR A 291 -18.40 -23.45 -16.13
N VAL A 292 -19.03 -22.83 -15.14
CA VAL A 292 -20.49 -22.87 -14.92
C VAL A 292 -21.00 -21.45 -14.69
N PRO A 293 -22.05 -20.99 -15.41
CA PRO A 293 -22.66 -19.69 -15.16
C PRO A 293 -23.22 -19.60 -13.73
N THR A 294 -22.87 -18.54 -13.02
CA THR A 294 -23.30 -18.27 -11.64
C THR A 294 -23.58 -16.78 -11.46
N PRO A 295 -24.84 -16.33 -11.34
CA PRO A 295 -25.18 -14.91 -11.22
C PRO A 295 -24.60 -14.21 -9.99
N ASP A 296 -24.34 -14.97 -8.92
CA ASP A 296 -23.81 -14.51 -7.63
C ASP A 296 -22.38 -15.03 -7.38
N GLY A 297 -21.75 -15.65 -8.38
CA GLY A 297 -20.40 -16.23 -8.25
C GLY A 297 -20.35 -17.55 -7.47
N LYS A 298 -21.49 -18.13 -7.08
CA LYS A 298 -21.54 -19.33 -6.24
C LYS A 298 -21.95 -20.59 -7.00
N LEU A 299 -21.11 -21.61 -6.90
CA LEU A 299 -21.47 -22.97 -7.30
C LEU A 299 -22.40 -23.60 -6.26
N THR A 300 -23.23 -24.53 -6.72
CA THR A 300 -24.00 -25.43 -5.86
C THR A 300 -23.75 -26.88 -6.32
N PRO A 301 -24.01 -27.88 -5.47
CA PRO A 301 -23.90 -29.29 -5.89
C PRO A 301 -24.63 -29.59 -7.21
N SER A 302 -25.85 -29.07 -7.39
CA SER A 302 -26.61 -29.25 -8.64
C SER A 302 -25.98 -28.59 -9.85
N LEU A 303 -25.26 -27.47 -9.65
CA LEU A 303 -24.50 -26.81 -10.72
C LEU A 303 -23.25 -27.63 -11.08
N VAL A 304 -22.58 -28.21 -10.09
CA VAL A 304 -21.45 -29.14 -10.31
C VAL A 304 -21.91 -30.34 -11.15
N ASP A 305 -23.08 -30.92 -10.87
CA ASP A 305 -23.64 -32.05 -11.62
C ASP A 305 -23.76 -31.81 -13.13
N THR A 306 -23.97 -30.56 -13.54
CA THR A 306 -24.03 -30.19 -14.97
C THR A 306 -22.72 -30.44 -15.72
N ARG A 307 -21.61 -30.56 -15.00
CA ARG A 307 -20.27 -30.85 -15.53
C ARG A 307 -19.79 -32.28 -15.21
N VAL A 308 -20.49 -33.02 -14.35
CA VAL A 308 -20.25 -34.46 -14.10
C VAL A 308 -20.90 -35.29 -15.20
N THR A 309 -20.35 -35.20 -16.40
CA THR A 309 -20.88 -35.87 -17.60
C THR A 309 -19.78 -36.69 -18.27
N ARG A 310 -20.16 -37.73 -19.03
CA ARG A 310 -19.22 -38.56 -19.82
C ARG A 310 -18.07 -39.14 -18.98
N ILE A 311 -18.38 -39.56 -17.75
CA ILE A 311 -17.41 -40.20 -16.85
C ILE A 311 -16.93 -41.51 -17.45
N GLY A 312 -15.62 -41.65 -17.57
CA GLY A 312 -14.95 -42.81 -18.17
C GLY A 312 -14.87 -42.81 -19.70
N ASP A 313 -15.39 -41.79 -20.37
CA ASP A 313 -15.28 -41.60 -21.82
C ASP A 313 -13.93 -40.95 -22.17
N GLU A 314 -13.04 -41.68 -22.83
CA GLU A 314 -11.70 -41.22 -23.19
C GLU A 314 -11.67 -40.04 -24.16
N HIS A 315 -12.79 -39.74 -24.85
CA HIS A 315 -12.90 -38.58 -25.72
C HIS A 315 -13.24 -37.29 -24.95
N ALA A 316 -13.59 -37.38 -23.66
CA ALA A 316 -13.95 -36.25 -22.82
C ALA A 316 -12.90 -35.96 -21.75
N VAL A 317 -12.72 -34.67 -21.45
CA VAL A 317 -12.03 -34.23 -20.23
C VAL A 317 -12.79 -34.76 -19.01
N GLN A 318 -12.07 -35.36 -18.08
CA GLN A 318 -12.68 -35.91 -16.88
C GLN A 318 -12.68 -34.85 -15.77
N PRO A 319 -13.81 -34.55 -15.13
CA PRO A 319 -13.79 -33.62 -14.00
C PRO A 319 -12.96 -34.25 -12.86
N GLY A 320 -12.02 -33.48 -12.31
CA GLY A 320 -11.12 -33.96 -11.25
C GLY A 320 -11.08 -33.07 -10.02
N VAL A 321 -11.42 -31.78 -10.16
CA VAL A 321 -11.45 -30.83 -9.05
C VAL A 321 -12.68 -29.94 -9.19
N VAL A 322 -13.33 -29.65 -8.06
CA VAL A 322 -14.25 -28.50 -7.93
C VAL A 322 -13.47 -27.38 -7.24
N SER A 323 -13.42 -26.20 -7.88
CA SER A 323 -12.75 -25.01 -7.33
C SER A 323 -13.77 -23.91 -7.07
N VAL A 324 -13.77 -23.38 -5.85
CA VAL A 324 -14.55 -22.21 -5.45
C VAL A 324 -13.64 -21.10 -4.96
N THR A 325 -14.12 -19.86 -4.99
CA THR A 325 -13.41 -18.69 -4.46
C THR A 325 -14.13 -18.19 -3.20
N GLN A 326 -13.39 -17.93 -2.12
CA GLN A 326 -13.94 -17.50 -0.84
C GLN A 326 -13.17 -16.30 -0.26
N SER A 327 -13.77 -15.10 -0.18
CA SER A 327 -15.05 -14.69 -0.78
C SER A 327 -15.02 -14.73 -2.32
N THR A 328 -16.17 -14.74 -2.98
CA THR A 328 -16.24 -14.77 -4.46
C THR A 328 -15.69 -13.48 -5.09
N GLU A 329 -15.49 -13.51 -6.40
CA GLU A 329 -15.08 -12.35 -7.19
C GLU A 329 -16.13 -11.23 -7.21
N LEU A 330 -17.40 -11.57 -6.90
CA LEU A 330 -18.53 -10.64 -6.76
C LEU A 330 -18.75 -10.16 -5.31
N GLY A 331 -17.84 -10.48 -4.40
CA GLY A 331 -17.92 -10.08 -2.99
C GLY A 331 -19.00 -10.81 -2.18
N THR A 332 -19.69 -11.78 -2.79
CA THR A 332 -20.58 -12.72 -2.11
C THR A 332 -19.78 -13.80 -1.40
N LEU A 333 -20.46 -14.56 -0.55
CA LEU A 333 -19.81 -15.45 0.38
C LEU A 333 -20.54 -16.81 0.45
N TYR A 334 -19.76 -17.89 0.47
CA TYR A 334 -20.25 -19.20 0.86
C TYR A 334 -20.32 -19.31 2.39
N THR A 335 -21.40 -19.87 2.93
CA THR A 335 -21.45 -20.28 4.34
C THR A 335 -20.60 -21.53 4.57
N VAL A 336 -20.34 -21.85 5.84
CA VAL A 336 -19.64 -23.09 6.23
C VAL A 336 -20.37 -24.33 5.68
N GLU A 337 -21.70 -24.32 5.74
CA GLU A 337 -22.54 -25.43 5.26
C GLU A 337 -22.49 -25.57 3.75
N GLU A 338 -22.50 -24.46 3.00
CA GLU A 338 -22.40 -24.50 1.54
C GLU A 338 -21.04 -25.02 1.09
N LEU A 339 -19.95 -24.59 1.74
CA LEU A 339 -18.60 -25.12 1.46
C LEU A 339 -18.52 -26.61 1.76
N ARG A 340 -19.02 -27.06 2.92
CA ARG A 340 -19.05 -28.48 3.28
C ARG A 340 -19.87 -29.30 2.29
N ALA A 341 -21.04 -28.82 1.91
CA ALA A 341 -21.91 -29.51 0.95
C ALA A 341 -21.20 -29.68 -0.42
N LEU A 342 -20.45 -28.68 -0.87
CA LEU A 342 -19.67 -28.78 -2.11
C LEU A 342 -18.48 -29.73 -2.00
N ALA A 343 -17.77 -29.71 -0.88
CA ALA A 343 -16.66 -30.62 -0.63
C ALA A 343 -17.14 -32.08 -0.58
N ASP A 344 -18.15 -32.37 0.24
CA ASP A 344 -18.75 -33.69 0.37
C ASP A 344 -19.26 -34.19 -1.00
N HIS A 345 -19.90 -33.31 -1.78
CA HIS A 345 -20.38 -33.64 -3.13
C HIS A 345 -19.24 -33.93 -4.10
N ALA A 346 -18.17 -33.11 -4.08
CA ALA A 346 -17.00 -33.35 -4.92
C ALA A 346 -16.35 -34.71 -4.60
N HIS A 347 -16.15 -35.02 -3.31
CA HIS A 347 -15.57 -36.27 -2.86
C HIS A 347 -16.45 -37.48 -3.19
N ALA A 348 -17.78 -37.36 -3.10
CA ALA A 348 -18.72 -38.42 -3.50
C ALA A 348 -18.59 -38.81 -4.97
N HIS A 349 -18.14 -37.87 -5.82
CA HIS A 349 -17.85 -38.09 -7.24
C HIS A 349 -16.39 -38.45 -7.53
N GLY A 350 -15.56 -38.64 -6.50
CA GLY A 350 -14.13 -38.93 -6.64
C GLY A 350 -13.30 -37.76 -7.16
N MET A 351 -13.83 -36.53 -7.07
CA MET A 351 -13.10 -35.29 -7.32
C MET A 351 -12.50 -34.75 -6.02
N LEU A 352 -11.53 -33.86 -6.14
CA LEU A 352 -10.97 -33.11 -5.00
C LEU A 352 -11.60 -31.70 -4.90
N PHE A 353 -11.47 -31.06 -3.75
CA PHE A 353 -12.04 -29.74 -3.49
C PHE A 353 -10.95 -28.68 -3.25
N HIS A 354 -10.94 -27.64 -4.08
CA HIS A 354 -10.01 -26.51 -4.02
C HIS A 354 -10.73 -25.23 -3.59
N ILE A 355 -10.09 -24.45 -2.72
CA ILE A 355 -10.56 -23.10 -2.35
C ILE A 355 -9.51 -22.07 -2.77
N ASP A 356 -9.86 -21.19 -3.71
CA ASP A 356 -9.17 -19.92 -3.89
C ASP A 356 -9.55 -18.98 -2.73
N GLY A 357 -8.65 -18.89 -1.75
CA GLY A 357 -8.80 -18.07 -0.56
C GLY A 357 -8.09 -16.73 -0.68
N SER A 358 -8.05 -16.09 -1.87
CA SER A 358 -7.39 -14.78 -2.02
C SER A 358 -7.96 -13.69 -1.09
N ARG A 359 -9.19 -13.88 -0.59
CA ARG A 359 -9.86 -13.08 0.45
C ARG A 359 -10.42 -13.93 1.59
N LEU A 360 -9.69 -15.00 1.96
CA LEU A 360 -10.12 -15.95 3.00
C LEU A 360 -10.35 -15.25 4.36
N ALA A 361 -9.48 -14.29 4.69
CA ALA A 361 -9.58 -13.50 5.92
C ALA A 361 -10.87 -12.65 5.96
N ASN A 362 -11.26 -12.02 4.84
CA ASN A 362 -12.52 -11.27 4.71
C ASN A 362 -13.72 -12.18 4.93
N ALA A 363 -13.70 -13.39 4.35
CA ALA A 363 -14.77 -14.34 4.52
C ALA A 363 -14.91 -14.82 5.97
N ALA A 364 -13.81 -15.22 6.60
CA ALA A 364 -13.81 -15.67 8.00
C ALA A 364 -14.24 -14.56 8.98
N ALA A 365 -13.80 -13.31 8.75
CA ALA A 365 -14.21 -12.16 9.54
C ALA A 365 -15.72 -11.85 9.38
N SER A 366 -16.26 -11.96 8.17
CA SER A 366 -17.69 -11.75 7.89
C SER A 366 -18.59 -12.81 8.53
N LEU A 367 -18.15 -14.07 8.49
CA LEU A 367 -18.84 -15.21 9.11
C LEU A 367 -18.68 -15.29 10.63
N ASP A 368 -17.78 -14.48 11.21
CA ASP A 368 -17.36 -14.56 12.60
C ASP A 368 -16.89 -15.97 13.02
N VAL A 369 -16.05 -16.57 12.17
CA VAL A 369 -15.45 -17.90 12.43
C VAL A 369 -13.93 -17.84 12.27
N ASP A 370 -13.24 -18.88 12.73
CA ASP A 370 -11.81 -19.03 12.48
C ASP A 370 -11.52 -19.54 11.06
N LEU A 371 -10.33 -19.26 10.55
CA LEU A 371 -9.91 -19.67 9.18
C LEU A 371 -10.07 -21.18 8.95
N ARG A 372 -9.85 -22.00 10.00
CA ARG A 372 -10.04 -23.45 9.98
C ARG A 372 -11.47 -23.87 9.61
N ALA A 373 -12.46 -23.14 10.11
CA ALA A 373 -13.86 -23.47 9.98
C ALA A 373 -14.37 -23.40 8.53
N ILE A 374 -13.67 -22.66 7.66
CA ILE A 374 -13.98 -22.53 6.22
C ILE A 374 -12.90 -23.15 5.32
N THR A 375 -11.99 -23.95 5.90
CA THR A 375 -10.94 -24.65 5.16
C THR A 375 -10.88 -26.13 5.56
N THR A 376 -10.20 -26.45 6.65
CA THR A 376 -10.02 -27.81 7.16
C THR A 376 -11.34 -28.46 7.52
N ASP A 377 -12.20 -27.76 8.26
CA ASP A 377 -13.41 -28.36 8.83
C ASP A 377 -14.57 -28.47 7.83
N VAL A 378 -14.41 -27.91 6.62
CA VAL A 378 -15.33 -28.09 5.49
C VAL A 378 -14.84 -29.16 4.51
N GLY A 379 -13.65 -29.74 4.71
CA GLY A 379 -13.13 -30.80 3.84
C GLY A 379 -12.43 -30.32 2.59
N ALA A 380 -11.81 -29.13 2.60
CA ALA A 380 -10.93 -28.73 1.49
C ALA A 380 -9.69 -29.64 1.41
N ASP A 381 -9.24 -29.94 0.18
CA ASP A 381 -8.00 -30.69 -0.07
C ASP A 381 -6.80 -29.75 -0.20
N VAL A 382 -7.01 -28.62 -0.88
CA VAL A 382 -6.00 -27.56 -1.09
C VAL A 382 -6.65 -26.19 -1.00
N VAL A 383 -5.98 -25.24 -0.36
CA VAL A 383 -6.42 -23.85 -0.25
C VAL A 383 -5.29 -22.91 -0.69
N SER A 384 -5.60 -21.98 -1.58
CA SER A 384 -4.74 -20.81 -1.84
C SER A 384 -4.98 -19.76 -0.76
N VAL A 385 -4.03 -19.59 0.17
CA VAL A 385 -4.16 -18.66 1.29
C VAL A 385 -3.68 -17.27 0.89
N GLY A 386 -4.66 -16.36 0.79
CA GLY A 386 -4.56 -14.93 0.48
C GLY A 386 -3.83 -14.10 1.55
N GLY A 387 -2.70 -13.48 1.21
CA GLY A 387 -1.96 -12.57 2.09
C GLY A 387 -1.78 -11.16 1.54
N THR A 388 -1.51 -11.01 0.23
CA THR A 388 -1.20 -9.70 -0.36
C THR A 388 -2.38 -8.73 -0.24
N LYS A 389 -3.59 -9.18 -0.57
CA LYS A 389 -4.81 -8.36 -0.54
C LYS A 389 -5.23 -7.90 0.87
N ILE A 390 -4.67 -8.51 1.91
CA ILE A 390 -4.97 -8.20 3.31
C ILE A 390 -3.80 -7.50 4.02
N GLY A 391 -2.83 -7.01 3.24
CA GLY A 391 -1.78 -6.10 3.70
C GLY A 391 -0.36 -6.67 3.70
N LEU A 392 -0.10 -7.82 3.09
CA LEU A 392 1.28 -8.29 2.87
C LEU A 392 1.86 -7.69 1.57
N LEU A 393 3.18 -7.67 1.43
CA LEU A 393 3.86 -7.10 0.25
C LEU A 393 3.71 -7.99 -1.00
N ALA A 394 4.02 -9.27 -0.86
CA ALA A 394 3.98 -10.26 -1.94
C ALA A 394 4.15 -11.65 -1.31
N ALA A 395 3.11 -12.10 -0.62
CA ALA A 395 3.15 -13.35 0.11
C ALA A 395 1.80 -14.04 0.12
N GLU A 396 1.78 -15.23 -0.45
CA GLU A 396 0.65 -16.15 -0.49
C GLU A 396 1.13 -17.53 -0.06
N ALA A 397 0.22 -18.47 0.17
CA ALA A 397 0.61 -19.87 0.37
C ALA A 397 -0.33 -20.86 -0.29
N VAL A 398 0.20 -22.02 -0.64
CA VAL A 398 -0.61 -23.22 -0.91
C VAL A 398 -0.66 -24.02 0.38
N LEU A 399 -1.83 -24.10 1.01
CA LEU A 399 -2.11 -24.94 2.16
C LEU A 399 -2.64 -26.28 1.65
N VAL A 400 -1.95 -27.37 2.00
CA VAL A 400 -2.31 -28.72 1.58
C VAL A 400 -2.89 -29.47 2.76
N LEU A 401 -4.18 -29.77 2.70
CA LEU A 401 -4.93 -30.46 3.75
C LEU A 401 -5.00 -31.96 3.48
N ASN A 402 -4.94 -32.36 2.20
CA ASN A 402 -4.77 -33.74 1.80
C ASN A 402 -3.27 -34.11 1.74
N PRO A 403 -2.74 -34.88 2.72
CA PRO A 403 -1.30 -35.10 2.87
C PRO A 403 -0.68 -35.89 1.71
N GLU A 404 -1.47 -36.61 0.91
CA GLU A 404 -0.97 -37.34 -0.26
C GLU A 404 -0.45 -36.40 -1.36
N LEU A 405 -0.93 -35.16 -1.38
CA LEU A 405 -0.56 -34.17 -2.40
C LEU A 405 0.75 -33.44 -2.04
N ALA A 406 1.06 -33.29 -0.75
CA ALA A 406 2.14 -32.46 -0.23
C ALA A 406 3.53 -32.75 -0.84
N PRO A 407 3.96 -34.02 -1.06
CA PRO A 407 5.27 -34.30 -1.65
C PRO A 407 5.48 -33.67 -3.03
N SER A 408 4.42 -33.53 -3.83
CA SER A 408 4.51 -32.97 -5.19
C SER A 408 4.81 -31.47 -5.20
N LEU A 409 4.39 -30.73 -4.15
CA LEU A 409 4.52 -29.28 -4.07
C LEU A 409 5.99 -28.82 -4.02
N LEU A 410 6.89 -29.65 -3.49
CA LEU A 410 8.33 -29.37 -3.51
C LEU A 410 8.85 -29.17 -4.94
N TYR A 411 8.38 -30.01 -5.87
CA TYR A 411 8.79 -29.99 -7.27
C TYR A 411 7.99 -28.98 -8.08
N LEU A 412 6.66 -28.95 -7.88
CA LEU A 412 5.77 -28.06 -8.63
C LEU A 412 6.09 -26.58 -8.37
N ARG A 413 6.39 -26.19 -7.14
CA ARG A 413 6.81 -24.80 -6.84
C ARG A 413 8.08 -24.43 -7.58
N LYS A 414 9.06 -25.34 -7.66
CA LYS A 414 10.30 -25.07 -8.40
C LYS A 414 10.03 -24.97 -9.90
N GLN A 415 9.25 -25.89 -10.46
CA GLN A 415 8.94 -25.93 -11.89
C GLN A 415 8.12 -24.72 -12.34
N SER A 416 7.16 -24.30 -11.52
CA SER A 416 6.28 -23.15 -11.80
C SER A 416 6.92 -21.80 -11.43
N MET A 417 8.22 -21.77 -11.10
CA MET A 417 8.95 -20.55 -10.73
C MET A 417 8.39 -19.83 -9.48
N GLN A 418 7.69 -20.56 -8.60
CA GLN A 418 7.10 -20.07 -7.35
C GLN A 418 7.96 -20.36 -6.10
N LEU A 419 9.20 -20.87 -6.28
CA LEU A 419 10.12 -21.17 -5.18
C LEU A 419 11.12 -20.01 -4.96
N ALA A 420 10.87 -19.20 -3.93
CA ALA A 420 11.78 -18.13 -3.54
C ALA A 420 13.14 -18.63 -3.04
N SER A 421 14.23 -18.01 -3.49
CA SER A 421 15.56 -18.30 -2.96
C SER A 421 15.68 -17.86 -1.49
N LYS A 422 15.24 -16.64 -1.18
CA LYS A 422 15.23 -16.09 0.19
C LYS A 422 13.83 -16.25 0.82
N MET A 423 13.41 -17.50 1.04
CA MET A 423 12.05 -17.85 1.47
C MET A 423 11.63 -17.16 2.78
N ARG A 424 12.55 -16.98 3.72
CA ARG A 424 12.31 -16.27 4.99
C ARG A 424 11.50 -14.98 4.86
N PHE A 425 11.66 -14.21 3.78
CA PHE A 425 10.92 -12.94 3.62
C PHE A 425 9.45 -13.15 3.24
N VAL A 426 9.12 -14.22 2.53
CA VAL A 426 7.72 -14.59 2.25
C VAL A 426 7.12 -15.21 3.52
N SER A 427 7.85 -16.13 4.16
CA SER A 427 7.41 -16.82 5.36
C SER A 427 7.18 -15.88 6.55
N ALA A 428 8.05 -14.88 6.76
CA ALA A 428 7.92 -13.92 7.85
C ALA A 428 6.64 -13.08 7.74
N GLN A 429 6.23 -12.71 6.51
CA GLN A 429 5.00 -11.96 6.27
C GLN A 429 3.76 -12.81 6.61
N LEU A 430 3.70 -14.05 6.12
CA LEU A 430 2.58 -14.96 6.41
C LEU A 430 2.53 -15.32 7.90
N LEU A 431 3.70 -15.51 8.53
CA LEU A 431 3.78 -15.76 9.96
C LEU A 431 3.20 -14.59 10.77
N ALA A 432 3.54 -13.35 10.41
CA ALA A 432 2.98 -12.17 11.04
C ALA A 432 1.47 -12.06 10.84
N LEU A 433 0.97 -12.33 9.63
CA LEU A 433 -0.46 -12.31 9.34
C LEU A 433 -1.26 -13.30 10.20
N LEU A 434 -0.71 -14.50 10.38
CA LEU A 434 -1.34 -15.58 11.16
C LEU A 434 -1.09 -15.45 12.66
N ASP A 435 -0.26 -14.51 13.12
CA ASP A 435 0.01 -14.29 14.53
C ASP A 435 -1.10 -13.43 15.17
N GLY A 436 -1.64 -13.91 16.29
CA GLY A 436 -2.74 -13.25 16.98
C GLY A 436 -3.98 -13.01 16.10
N ASP A 437 -4.46 -11.76 16.09
CA ASP A 437 -5.70 -11.33 15.44
C ASP A 437 -5.47 -10.45 14.19
N LEU A 438 -4.23 -10.32 13.70
CA LEU A 438 -3.87 -9.36 12.65
C LEU A 438 -4.71 -9.54 11.38
N TRP A 439 -4.85 -10.77 10.89
CA TRP A 439 -5.70 -11.06 9.73
C TRP A 439 -7.15 -10.65 9.96
N ARG A 440 -7.69 -10.85 11.17
CA ARG A 440 -9.09 -10.55 11.52
C ARG A 440 -9.31 -9.05 11.65
N ARG A 441 -8.37 -8.30 12.25
CA ARG A 441 -8.42 -6.83 12.34
C ARG A 441 -8.37 -6.18 10.95
N SER A 442 -7.42 -6.62 10.13
CA SER A 442 -7.22 -6.12 8.77
C SER A 442 -8.45 -6.35 7.89
N ALA A 443 -8.95 -7.59 7.88
CA ALA A 443 -10.16 -7.98 7.14
C ALA A 443 -11.44 -7.32 7.67
N GLY A 444 -11.59 -7.25 9.00
CA GLY A 444 -12.72 -6.62 9.65
C GLY A 444 -12.86 -5.14 9.26
N ASN A 445 -11.76 -4.39 9.21
CA ASN A 445 -11.80 -2.99 8.75
C ASN A 445 -12.26 -2.89 7.29
N ALA A 446 -11.66 -3.67 6.39
CA ALA A 446 -12.02 -3.64 4.97
C ALA A 446 -13.50 -3.97 4.73
N ASN A 447 -14.03 -4.98 5.44
CA ASN A 447 -15.45 -5.35 5.36
C ASN A 447 -16.36 -4.25 5.93
N ALA A 448 -16.00 -3.67 7.08
CA ALA A 448 -16.78 -2.60 7.71
C ALA A 448 -16.86 -1.36 6.81
N MET A 449 -15.78 -1.00 6.11
CA MET A 449 -15.76 0.12 5.18
C MET A 449 -16.58 -0.14 3.93
N ALA A 450 -16.58 -1.37 3.40
CA ALA A 450 -17.45 -1.74 2.29
C ALA A 450 -18.94 -1.68 2.68
N GLN A 451 -19.27 -2.14 3.89
CA GLN A 451 -20.63 -2.04 4.42
C GLN A 451 -21.06 -0.57 4.60
N ARG A 452 -20.21 0.28 5.19
CA ARG A 452 -20.46 1.73 5.30
C ARG A 452 -20.64 2.39 3.93
N LEU A 453 -19.79 2.05 2.95
CA LEU A 453 -19.89 2.57 1.59
C LEU A 453 -21.23 2.20 0.98
N ALA A 454 -21.62 0.93 1.08
CA ALA A 454 -22.90 0.46 0.58
C ALA A 454 -24.07 1.20 1.23
N ASP A 455 -24.06 1.34 2.55
CA ASP A 455 -25.14 2.05 3.27
C ASP A 455 -25.22 3.53 2.86
N GLY A 456 -24.08 4.18 2.59
CA GLY A 456 -24.03 5.58 2.16
C GLY A 456 -24.52 5.82 0.72
N VAL A 457 -24.46 4.81 -0.16
CA VAL A 457 -24.81 4.97 -1.58
C VAL A 457 -26.14 4.32 -1.99
N ARG A 458 -26.70 3.41 -1.17
CA ARG A 458 -27.92 2.63 -1.50
C ARG A 458 -29.16 3.47 -1.85
N GLU A 459 -29.26 4.70 -1.35
CA GLU A 459 -30.36 5.62 -1.72
C GLU A 459 -30.14 6.35 -3.06
N HIS A 460 -28.94 6.24 -3.64
CA HIS A 460 -28.53 6.97 -4.83
C HIS A 460 -28.24 6.07 -6.03
N VAL A 461 -27.86 4.81 -5.80
CA VAL A 461 -27.48 3.84 -6.83
C VAL A 461 -28.06 2.47 -6.51
N GLU A 462 -28.21 1.62 -7.52
CA GLU A 462 -28.61 0.22 -7.31
C GLU A 462 -27.38 -0.61 -6.93
N VAL A 463 -27.34 -1.15 -5.71
CA VAL A 463 -26.33 -2.12 -5.29
C VAL A 463 -26.76 -3.51 -5.74
N THR A 464 -25.99 -4.12 -6.63
CA THR A 464 -26.39 -5.32 -7.39
C THR A 464 -26.08 -6.64 -6.70
N GLN A 465 -25.18 -6.63 -5.71
CA GLN A 465 -24.75 -7.82 -4.97
C GLN A 465 -24.86 -7.60 -3.46
N PRO A 466 -25.16 -8.66 -2.68
CA PRO A 466 -25.01 -8.62 -1.23
C PRO A 466 -23.57 -8.26 -0.83
N VAL A 467 -23.42 -7.24 0.03
CA VAL A 467 -22.12 -6.80 0.53
C VAL A 467 -21.72 -7.68 1.71
N GLN A 468 -21.01 -8.77 1.43
CA GLN A 468 -20.64 -9.79 2.42
C GLN A 468 -19.14 -9.85 2.71
N ALA A 469 -18.34 -9.04 2.02
CA ALA A 469 -16.89 -8.92 2.20
C ALA A 469 -16.47 -7.45 2.03
N ASN A 470 -15.39 -7.18 1.28
CA ASN A 470 -14.83 -5.84 1.10
C ASN A 470 -15.16 -5.18 -0.25
N GLY A 471 -16.11 -5.72 -1.01
CA GLY A 471 -16.50 -5.22 -2.33
C GLY A 471 -17.96 -4.72 -2.36
N VAL A 472 -18.19 -3.64 -3.09
CA VAL A 472 -19.53 -3.11 -3.41
C VAL A 472 -19.67 -3.05 -4.92
N PHE A 473 -20.72 -3.67 -5.45
CA PHE A 473 -21.08 -3.64 -6.86
C PHE A 473 -22.33 -2.79 -7.02
N ALA A 474 -22.29 -1.83 -7.93
CA ALA A 474 -23.39 -0.88 -8.09
C ALA A 474 -23.56 -0.42 -9.54
N ILE A 475 -24.80 -0.17 -9.95
CA ILE A 475 -25.11 0.43 -11.26
C ILE A 475 -25.13 1.95 -11.13
N LEU A 476 -24.32 2.61 -11.96
CA LEU A 476 -24.31 4.07 -12.07
C LEU A 476 -25.12 4.55 -13.29
N PRO A 477 -25.74 5.74 -13.21
CA PRO A 477 -26.31 6.40 -14.38
C PRO A 477 -25.25 6.63 -15.48
N PRO A 478 -25.64 6.64 -16.77
CA PRO A 478 -24.73 6.90 -17.87
C PRO A 478 -23.93 8.20 -17.67
N GLY A 479 -22.61 8.12 -17.84
CA GLY A 479 -21.69 9.26 -17.69
C GLY A 479 -21.20 9.53 -16.26
N ALA A 480 -21.89 9.06 -15.22
CA ALA A 480 -21.50 9.27 -13.84
C ALA A 480 -20.16 8.60 -13.48
N ALA A 481 -19.92 7.39 -14.01
CA ALA A 481 -18.66 6.68 -13.81
C ALA A 481 -17.44 7.50 -14.27
N GLY A 482 -17.51 8.07 -15.48
CA GLY A 482 -16.43 8.89 -16.05
C GLY A 482 -16.16 10.18 -15.28
N GLU A 483 -17.20 10.80 -14.69
CA GLU A 483 -17.02 11.98 -13.84
C GLU A 483 -16.35 11.61 -12.51
N LEU A 484 -16.83 10.56 -11.83
CA LEU A 484 -16.24 10.09 -10.58
C LEU A 484 -14.79 9.64 -10.75
N GLN A 485 -14.45 9.04 -11.90
CA GLN A 485 -13.11 8.55 -12.22
C GLN A 485 -12.04 9.65 -12.38
N ARG A 486 -12.46 10.93 -12.47
CA ARG A 486 -11.55 12.08 -12.44
C ARG A 486 -10.93 12.28 -11.06
N SER A 487 -11.66 11.91 -10.01
CA SER A 487 -11.26 12.13 -8.62
C SER A 487 -10.93 10.83 -7.87
N PHE A 488 -11.55 9.71 -8.25
CA PHE A 488 -11.38 8.42 -7.59
C PHE A 488 -11.04 7.32 -8.58
N LYS A 489 -10.12 6.41 -8.24
CA LYS A 489 -9.87 5.23 -9.08
C LYS A 489 -10.80 4.10 -8.67
N PHE A 490 -11.54 3.57 -9.65
CA PHE A 490 -12.31 2.33 -9.58
C PHE A 490 -12.53 1.78 -10.99
N TYR A 491 -13.12 0.58 -11.10
CA TYR A 491 -13.31 -0.10 -12.36
C TYR A 491 -14.79 -0.30 -12.69
N GLU A 492 -15.12 -0.24 -13.98
CA GLU A 492 -16.37 -0.76 -14.50
C GLU A 492 -16.27 -2.29 -14.55
N TRP A 493 -17.25 -2.96 -13.97
CA TRP A 493 -17.35 -4.42 -13.96
C TRP A 493 -18.14 -4.92 -15.18
N ASN A 494 -19.21 -4.21 -15.53
CA ASN A 494 -20.00 -4.49 -16.72
C ASN A 494 -20.45 -3.19 -17.39
N GLU A 495 -19.68 -2.76 -18.39
CA GLU A 495 -19.91 -1.54 -19.18
C GLU A 495 -21.29 -1.52 -19.84
N ALA A 496 -21.85 -2.68 -20.23
CA ALA A 496 -23.16 -2.75 -20.88
C ALA A 496 -24.31 -2.36 -19.94
N THR A 497 -24.10 -2.54 -18.63
CA THR A 497 -25.07 -2.20 -17.58
C THR A 497 -24.70 -0.92 -16.83
N GLY A 498 -23.48 -0.42 -16.97
CA GLY A 498 -22.93 0.65 -16.12
C GLY A 498 -22.60 0.19 -14.70
N GLU A 499 -22.45 -1.13 -14.49
CA GLU A 499 -22.09 -1.69 -13.20
C GLU A 499 -20.60 -1.45 -12.92
N VAL A 500 -20.31 -0.92 -11.73
CA VAL A 500 -18.97 -0.64 -11.24
C VAL A 500 -18.65 -1.49 -10.03
N ARG A 501 -17.35 -1.71 -9.79
CA ARG A 501 -16.84 -2.40 -8.60
C ARG A 501 -16.01 -1.45 -7.75
N TRP A 502 -16.42 -1.29 -6.51
CA TRP A 502 -15.71 -0.53 -5.48
C TRP A 502 -15.14 -1.47 -4.42
N MET A 503 -13.83 -1.42 -4.22
CA MET A 503 -13.11 -2.28 -3.28
C MET A 503 -12.57 -1.46 -2.12
N CYS A 504 -12.81 -1.93 -0.89
CA CYS A 504 -12.19 -1.40 0.31
C CYS A 504 -11.00 -2.28 0.74
N SER A 505 -10.01 -1.68 1.36
CA SER A 505 -8.78 -2.32 1.85
C SER A 505 -8.65 -2.19 3.36
N TRP A 506 -7.64 -2.84 3.92
CA TRP A 506 -7.33 -2.77 5.35
C TRP A 506 -7.07 -1.35 5.86
N ASP A 507 -6.59 -0.43 5.00
CA ASP A 507 -6.26 0.95 5.34
C ASP A 507 -7.30 1.98 4.86
N THR A 508 -8.42 1.51 4.30
CA THR A 508 -9.55 2.39 3.96
C THR A 508 -10.12 2.98 5.26
N THR A 509 -10.30 4.30 5.30
CA THR A 509 -10.82 5.00 6.47
C THR A 509 -12.26 5.46 6.26
N GLU A 510 -12.96 5.78 7.36
CA GLU A 510 -14.29 6.37 7.29
C GLU A 510 -14.32 7.66 6.47
N ALA A 511 -13.28 8.50 6.58
CA ALA A 511 -13.18 9.74 5.83
C ALA A 511 -13.02 9.50 4.32
N ASP A 512 -12.33 8.43 3.92
CA ASP A 512 -12.21 8.05 2.51
C ASP A 512 -13.59 7.64 1.94
N VAL A 513 -14.32 6.82 2.71
CA VAL A 513 -15.68 6.38 2.37
C VAL A 513 -16.63 7.56 2.28
N ASP A 514 -16.66 8.43 3.29
CA ASP A 514 -17.56 9.58 3.33
C ASP A 514 -17.30 10.56 2.18
N ALA A 515 -16.03 10.80 1.84
CA ALA A 515 -15.65 11.63 0.71
C ALA A 515 -16.13 11.03 -0.62
N PHE A 516 -16.02 9.71 -0.78
CA PHE A 516 -16.47 9.02 -1.98
C PHE A 516 -18.00 8.98 -2.09
N VAL A 517 -18.71 8.70 -1.00
CA VAL A 517 -20.17 8.74 -0.92
C VAL A 517 -20.70 10.12 -1.30
N ALA A 518 -20.10 11.19 -0.76
CA ALA A 518 -20.46 12.56 -1.11
C ALA A 518 -20.29 12.84 -2.61
N ALA A 519 -19.18 12.38 -3.19
CA ALA A 519 -18.94 12.54 -4.63
C ALA A 519 -19.96 11.76 -5.48
N VAL A 520 -20.28 10.51 -5.11
CA VAL A 520 -21.31 9.71 -5.78
C VAL A 520 -22.65 10.43 -5.77
N ARG A 521 -23.09 10.90 -4.58
CA ARG A 521 -24.35 11.65 -4.44
C ARG A 521 -24.39 12.88 -5.34
N ASP A 522 -23.34 13.69 -5.32
CA ASP A 522 -23.29 14.96 -6.03
C ASP A 522 -23.28 14.73 -7.56
N VAL A 523 -22.52 13.74 -8.05
CA VAL A 523 -22.48 13.38 -9.48
C VAL A 523 -23.81 12.78 -9.95
N VAL A 524 -24.40 11.87 -9.19
CA VAL A 524 -25.69 11.26 -9.53
C VAL A 524 -26.78 12.32 -9.58
N ALA A 525 -26.85 13.22 -8.59
CA ALA A 525 -27.83 14.31 -8.57
C ALA A 525 -27.68 15.27 -9.78
N ALA A 526 -26.45 15.54 -10.22
CA ALA A 526 -26.18 16.37 -11.39
C ALA A 526 -26.54 15.69 -12.72
N THR A 527 -26.53 14.36 -12.79
CA THR A 527 -26.81 13.58 -14.01
C THR A 527 -28.32 13.38 -14.25
N VAL A 528 -29.14 13.55 -13.21
CA VAL A 528 -30.61 13.42 -13.27
C VAL A 528 -31.30 14.74 -13.70
N GLN A 529 -30.57 15.86 -13.70
CA GLN A 529 -31.02 17.17 -14.23
C GLN A 529 -30.73 17.30 -15.71
#